data_AF-A0A1V1NRA1-F1
#
_entry.id   AF-A0A1V1NRA1-F1
#
_cell.length_a   1.000
_cell.length_b   1.000
_cell.length_c   1.000
_cell.angle_alpha   90.00
_cell.angle_beta   90.00
_cell.angle_gamma   90.00
#
_symmetry.space_group_name_H-M   'P 1'
#
loop_
_entity.id
_entity.type
_entity.pdbx_description
1 polymer ?
#
loop_
_entity_poly.entity_id
_entity_poly.type
_entity_poly.pdbx_seq_one_letter_code
_entity_poly.pdbx_strand_id
1 'polypeptide(L)'
;MKNRATQIARNFYQYSTPSQKRVRSSEIKSVQKQDPKDVLYIVNMVSGGFVIVSADDIVSPVLAYSFESEMNMETLNPAAKSFLNYYSAQIADAIALGITTAQARDEWQSIETNDFSTQQSIPAMPPLISTKWRQSDFYNTFTPFNCPTGCVATAMAQIMKYHNYPETGLGQHSYFHDTYGHISADFTSQYQWTQMPDILLSSSLPEEISAVAKLMYHCGISLDMNYGPDVSIATTSKTVQ
;
A
#
# COMPACT_ATOMS: atom_id res chain seq x y z
N MET A 1 -24.85 13.92 -3.50
CA MET A 1 -23.56 13.24 -3.73
C MET A 1 -23.50 11.81 -3.18
N LYS A 2 -23.79 11.52 -1.90
CA LYS A 2 -23.73 10.14 -1.36
C LYS A 2 -24.40 9.05 -2.23
N ASN A 3 -25.65 9.23 -2.66
CA ASN A 3 -26.35 8.24 -3.51
C ASN A 3 -25.69 8.04 -4.88
N ARG A 4 -25.15 9.12 -5.44
CA ARG A 4 -24.40 9.12 -6.71
C ARG A 4 -23.10 8.33 -6.55
N ALA A 5 -22.35 8.59 -5.48
CA ALA A 5 -21.12 7.84 -5.18
C ALA A 5 -21.37 6.33 -4.96
N THR A 6 -22.46 6.00 -4.25
CA THR A 6 -22.94 4.61 -4.08
C THR A 6 -23.22 3.93 -5.43
N GLN A 7 -23.86 4.63 -6.38
CA GLN A 7 -24.12 4.10 -7.72
C GLN A 7 -22.83 3.90 -8.51
N ILE A 8 -21.94 4.89 -8.52
CA ILE A 8 -20.62 4.80 -9.16
C ILE A 8 -19.84 3.59 -8.65
N ALA A 9 -19.73 3.45 -7.33
CA ALA A 9 -19.02 2.33 -6.72
C ALA A 9 -19.60 0.99 -7.19
N ARG A 10 -20.92 0.86 -7.21
CA ARG A 10 -21.60 -0.37 -7.65
C ARG A 10 -21.28 -0.70 -9.10
N ASN A 11 -21.50 0.26 -10.01
CA ASN A 11 -21.33 0.06 -11.45
C ASN A 11 -19.88 -0.24 -11.79
N PHE A 12 -18.94 0.54 -11.24
CA PHE A 12 -17.51 0.32 -11.42
C PHE A 12 -17.07 -1.06 -10.91
N TYR A 13 -17.49 -1.43 -9.70
CA TYR A 13 -17.10 -2.70 -9.09
C TYR A 13 -17.61 -3.89 -9.88
N GLN A 14 -18.86 -3.84 -10.35
CA GLN A 14 -19.46 -4.89 -11.16
C GLN A 14 -18.72 -5.08 -12.50
N TYR A 15 -18.36 -3.97 -13.17
CA TYR A 15 -17.61 -4.01 -14.41
C TYR A 15 -16.19 -4.53 -14.23
N SER A 16 -15.49 -4.01 -13.22
CA SER A 16 -14.05 -4.20 -13.03
C SER A 16 -13.69 -5.49 -12.28
N THR A 17 -14.66 -6.14 -11.63
CA THR A 17 -14.42 -7.42 -10.94
C THR A 17 -14.00 -8.48 -11.96
N PRO A 18 -12.86 -9.19 -11.74
CA PRO A 18 -12.39 -10.24 -12.63
C PRO A 18 -13.45 -11.28 -12.91
N SER A 19 -13.50 -11.81 -14.13
CA SER A 19 -14.53 -12.76 -14.59
C SER A 19 -14.76 -13.96 -13.66
N GLN A 20 -13.70 -14.43 -13.00
CA GLN A 20 -13.71 -15.53 -12.03
C GLN A 20 -14.38 -15.18 -10.69
N LYS A 21 -14.51 -13.89 -10.36
CA LYS A 21 -15.15 -13.36 -9.14
C LYS A 21 -16.54 -12.75 -9.38
N ARG A 22 -17.01 -12.67 -10.64
CA ARG A 22 -18.26 -11.98 -11.05
C ARG A 22 -19.58 -12.48 -10.43
N VAL A 23 -19.54 -13.56 -9.64
CA VAL A 23 -20.71 -14.09 -8.91
C VAL A 23 -20.86 -13.44 -7.51
N ARG A 24 -19.86 -12.70 -7.04
CA ARG A 24 -19.93 -12.01 -5.74
C ARG A 24 -20.71 -10.70 -5.86
N SER A 25 -21.70 -10.48 -5.00
CA SER A 25 -22.63 -9.35 -5.07
C SER A 25 -21.92 -7.99 -5.07
N SER A 26 -22.40 -7.06 -5.91
CA SER A 26 -22.09 -5.62 -5.84
C SER A 26 -22.90 -4.92 -4.74
N GLU A 27 -23.28 -5.67 -3.71
CA GLU A 27 -24.04 -5.19 -2.58
C GLU A 27 -23.12 -4.37 -1.68
N ILE A 28 -23.64 -3.24 -1.20
CA ILE A 28 -22.86 -2.28 -0.45
C ILE A 28 -23.05 -2.56 1.03
N LYS A 29 -21.94 -2.82 1.71
CA LYS A 29 -21.91 -3.07 3.15
C LYS A 29 -21.95 -1.76 3.94
N SER A 30 -21.14 -0.78 3.54
CA SER A 30 -21.10 0.52 4.19
C SER A 30 -20.63 1.62 3.25
N VAL A 31 -21.05 2.85 3.56
CA VAL A 31 -20.63 4.07 2.86
C VAL A 31 -20.23 5.08 3.91
N GLN A 32 -18.94 5.42 3.94
CA GLN A 32 -18.35 6.37 4.87
C GLN A 32 -17.82 7.57 4.09
N LYS A 33 -18.07 8.78 4.58
CA LYS A 33 -17.45 10.00 4.02
C LYS A 33 -16.14 10.25 4.77
N GLN A 34 -15.07 10.61 4.08
CA GLN A 34 -13.80 10.89 4.76
C GLN A 34 -13.82 12.27 5.42
N ASP A 35 -13.66 12.27 6.74
CA ASP A 35 -13.47 13.43 7.60
C ASP A 35 -11.97 13.84 7.62
N PRO A 36 -11.58 15.14 7.65
CA PRO A 36 -12.41 16.35 7.76
C PRO A 36 -12.71 17.10 6.46
N LYS A 37 -12.12 16.68 5.33
CA LYS A 37 -12.25 17.43 4.07
C LYS A 37 -13.52 17.09 3.30
N ASP A 38 -14.16 15.96 3.60
CA ASP A 38 -15.46 15.63 3.04
C ASP A 38 -15.48 15.52 1.49
N VAL A 39 -14.31 15.24 0.90
CA VAL A 39 -14.07 15.21 -0.55
C VAL A 39 -14.11 13.82 -1.18
N LEU A 40 -14.25 12.76 -0.38
CA LEU A 40 -14.38 11.40 -0.90
C LEU A 40 -15.27 10.50 -0.03
N TYR A 41 -15.74 9.42 -0.62
CA TYR A 41 -16.52 8.36 -0.01
C TYR A 41 -15.77 7.03 -0.10
N ILE A 42 -15.71 6.29 1.00
CA ILE A 42 -15.24 4.91 1.06
C ILE A 42 -16.48 4.01 1.05
N VAL A 43 -16.61 3.20 0.01
CA VAL A 43 -17.72 2.26 -0.18
C VAL A 43 -17.19 0.84 -0.05
N ASN A 44 -17.52 0.17 1.06
CA ASN A 44 -17.15 -1.23 1.29
C ASN A 44 -18.22 -2.17 0.73
N MET A 45 -17.79 -3.27 0.11
CA MET A 45 -18.66 -4.25 -0.52
C MET A 45 -18.92 -5.44 0.40
N VAL A 46 -20.15 -5.99 0.38
CA VAL A 46 -20.51 -7.20 1.16
C VAL A 46 -19.67 -8.41 0.75
N SER A 47 -19.30 -8.46 -0.52
CA SER A 47 -18.46 -9.50 -1.11
C SER A 47 -16.98 -9.47 -0.67
N GLY A 48 -16.60 -8.49 0.15
CA GLY A 48 -15.22 -8.09 0.41
C GLY A 48 -14.72 -7.15 -0.69
N GLY A 49 -13.84 -6.22 -0.34
CA GLY A 49 -13.36 -5.17 -1.25
C GLY A 49 -13.92 -3.79 -0.92
N PHE A 50 -13.40 -2.76 -1.59
CA PHE A 50 -13.86 -1.39 -1.47
C PHE A 50 -13.69 -0.61 -2.78
N VAL A 51 -14.42 0.49 -2.90
CA VAL A 51 -14.21 1.55 -3.89
C VAL A 51 -14.16 2.90 -3.17
N ILE A 52 -13.12 3.69 -3.42
CA ILE A 52 -13.02 5.08 -2.99
C ILE A 52 -13.52 5.94 -4.13
N VAL A 53 -14.56 6.72 -3.87
CA VAL A 53 -15.27 7.54 -4.86
C VAL A 53 -15.12 9.02 -4.51
N SER A 54 -14.82 9.88 -5.48
CA SER A 54 -14.81 11.33 -5.28
C SER A 54 -16.19 11.83 -4.84
N ALA A 55 -16.22 12.83 -3.96
CA ALA A 55 -17.46 13.50 -3.56
C ALA A 55 -17.90 14.61 -4.53
N ASP A 56 -17.11 14.89 -5.57
CA ASP A 56 -17.34 15.93 -6.58
C ASP A 56 -16.95 15.44 -7.98
N ASP A 57 -17.67 15.89 -9.01
CA ASP A 57 -17.47 15.46 -10.40
C ASP A 57 -16.39 16.25 -11.16
N ILE A 58 -15.74 17.18 -10.48
CA ILE A 58 -14.61 17.93 -11.02
C ILE A 58 -13.35 17.07 -11.22
N VAL A 59 -13.21 16.00 -10.44
CA VAL A 59 -12.11 15.00 -10.52
C VAL A 59 -12.66 13.62 -10.85
N SER A 60 -11.78 12.69 -11.22
CA SER A 60 -12.14 11.30 -11.55
C SER A 60 -13.06 10.65 -10.49
N PRO A 61 -14.10 9.91 -10.91
CA PRO A 61 -15.07 9.30 -10.01
C PRO A 61 -14.43 8.26 -9.08
N VAL A 62 -13.55 7.40 -9.60
CA VAL A 62 -12.95 6.30 -8.83
C VAL A 62 -11.49 6.63 -8.53
N LEU A 63 -11.19 6.79 -7.25
CA LEU A 63 -9.89 7.22 -6.75
C LEU A 63 -8.98 6.05 -6.39
N ALA A 64 -9.57 4.96 -5.88
CA ALA A 64 -8.89 3.70 -5.57
C ALA A 64 -9.94 2.59 -5.41
N TYR A 65 -9.52 1.34 -5.51
CA TYR A 65 -10.38 0.19 -5.25
C TYR A 65 -9.58 -1.05 -4.87
N SER A 66 -10.27 -2.05 -4.30
CA SER A 66 -9.74 -3.40 -4.06
C SER A 66 -10.86 -4.42 -4.16
N PHE A 67 -10.55 -5.61 -4.69
CA PHE A 67 -11.47 -6.75 -4.77
C PHE A 67 -11.22 -7.83 -3.71
N GLU A 68 -10.38 -7.54 -2.71
CA GLU A 68 -9.92 -8.53 -1.72
C GLU A 68 -10.44 -8.27 -0.32
N SER A 69 -10.23 -7.06 0.18
CA SER A 69 -10.52 -6.69 1.57
C SER A 69 -11.19 -5.34 1.64
N GLU A 70 -11.99 -5.16 2.69
CA GLU A 70 -12.60 -3.88 3.03
C GLU A 70 -11.54 -2.88 3.47
N MET A 71 -11.82 -1.60 3.26
CA MET A 71 -11.02 -0.52 3.81
C MET A 71 -11.60 -0.10 5.16
N ASN A 72 -10.74 -0.08 6.18
CA ASN A 72 -11.02 0.52 7.47
C ASN A 72 -9.98 1.61 7.76
N MET A 73 -10.45 2.84 7.94
CA MET A 73 -9.60 4.01 8.21
C MET A 73 -8.90 3.96 9.56
N GLU A 74 -9.45 3.21 10.53
CA GLU A 74 -8.89 3.08 11.87
C GLU A 74 -7.66 2.15 11.89
N THR A 75 -7.64 1.16 11.00
CA THR A 75 -6.57 0.15 10.90
C THR A 75 -5.67 0.35 9.68
N LEU A 76 -5.87 1.44 8.94
CA LEU A 76 -5.12 1.74 7.73
C LEU A 76 -3.66 2.01 8.06
N ASN A 77 -2.75 1.43 7.28
CA ASN A 77 -1.32 1.67 7.51
C ASN A 77 -0.98 3.17 7.33
N PRO A 78 0.01 3.70 8.07
CA PRO A 78 0.32 5.14 8.09
C PRO A 78 0.64 5.73 6.71
N ALA A 79 1.27 4.95 5.82
CA ALA A 79 1.61 5.41 4.47
C ALA A 79 0.35 5.59 3.61
N ALA A 80 -0.56 4.63 3.61
CA ALA A 80 -1.85 4.73 2.91
C ALA A 80 -2.72 5.86 3.48
N LYS A 81 -2.73 6.04 4.81
CA LYS A 81 -3.42 7.18 5.45
C LYS A 81 -2.85 8.52 4.99
N SER A 82 -1.53 8.65 4.96
CA SER A 82 -0.86 9.86 4.48
C SER A 82 -1.15 10.13 3.00
N PHE A 83 -1.13 9.09 2.18
CA PHE A 83 -1.48 9.17 0.75
C PHE A 83 -2.92 9.68 0.56
N LEU A 84 -3.90 9.10 1.25
CA LEU A 84 -5.30 9.53 1.17
C LEU A 84 -5.50 10.97 1.67
N ASN A 85 -4.76 11.39 2.69
CA ASN A 85 -4.81 12.78 3.19
C ASN A 85 -4.25 13.77 2.17
N TYR A 86 -3.11 13.46 1.54
CA TYR A 86 -2.53 14.28 0.48
C TYR A 86 -3.47 14.35 -0.74
N TYR A 87 -4.06 13.23 -1.11
CA TYR A 87 -5.01 13.17 -2.21
C TYR A 87 -6.28 13.97 -1.92
N SER A 88 -6.82 13.87 -0.70
CA SER A 88 -7.95 14.68 -0.24
C SER A 88 -7.64 16.18 -0.25
N ALA A 89 -6.39 16.58 0.01
CA ALA A 89 -6.00 17.97 -0.08
C ALA A 89 -6.04 18.49 -1.52
N GLN A 90 -5.43 17.75 -2.46
CA GLN A 90 -5.43 18.12 -3.87
C GLN A 90 -6.85 18.19 -4.47
N ILE A 91 -7.73 17.26 -4.09
CA ILE A 91 -9.12 17.27 -4.55
C ILE A 91 -9.84 18.53 -4.02
N ALA A 92 -9.65 18.87 -2.74
CA ALA A 92 -10.24 20.09 -2.18
C ALA A 92 -9.77 21.35 -2.92
N ASP A 93 -8.48 21.43 -3.28
CA ASP A 93 -7.93 22.56 -4.03
C ASP A 93 -8.49 22.61 -5.46
N ALA A 94 -8.61 21.46 -6.14
CA ALA A 94 -9.21 21.38 -7.48
C ALA A 94 -10.67 21.86 -7.49
N ILE A 95 -11.47 21.45 -6.49
CA ILE A 95 -12.84 21.90 -6.28
C ILE A 95 -12.88 23.42 -6.07
N ALA A 96 -12.04 23.94 -5.18
CA ALA A 96 -12.00 25.38 -4.87
C ALA A 96 -11.61 26.24 -6.09
N LEU A 97 -10.76 25.72 -6.97
CA LEU A 97 -10.30 26.41 -8.17
C LEU A 97 -11.20 26.19 -9.39
N GLY A 98 -12.18 25.29 -9.33
CA GLY A 98 -13.05 24.99 -10.47
C GLY A 98 -12.31 24.27 -11.61
N ILE A 99 -11.20 23.58 -11.34
CA ILE A 99 -10.38 22.91 -12.35
C ILE A 99 -10.97 21.53 -12.64
N THR A 100 -11.65 21.39 -13.78
CA THR A 100 -12.15 20.11 -14.29
C THR A 100 -11.43 19.69 -15.57
N THR A 101 -11.41 18.39 -15.85
CA THR A 101 -10.91 17.84 -17.10
C THR A 101 -12.05 17.19 -17.89
N ALA A 102 -11.95 17.17 -19.23
CA ALA A 102 -12.88 16.41 -20.06
C ALA A 102 -12.88 14.92 -19.66
N GLN A 103 -11.70 14.38 -19.36
CA GLN A 103 -11.52 13.02 -18.87
C GLN A 103 -12.36 12.72 -17.63
N ALA A 104 -12.32 13.57 -16.59
CA ALA A 104 -13.11 13.34 -15.38
C ALA A 104 -14.62 13.26 -15.71
N ARG A 105 -15.13 14.19 -16.51
CA ARG A 105 -16.55 14.20 -16.91
C ARG A 105 -16.94 12.96 -17.70
N ASP A 106 -16.11 12.54 -18.65
CA ASP A 106 -16.34 11.35 -19.47
C ASP A 106 -16.31 10.07 -18.61
N GLU A 107 -15.40 9.98 -17.65
CA GLU A 107 -15.33 8.88 -16.68
C GLU A 107 -16.60 8.81 -15.82
N TRP A 108 -17.07 9.94 -15.27
CA TRP A 108 -18.33 10.00 -14.53
C TRP A 108 -19.50 9.49 -15.39
N GLN A 109 -19.65 10.04 -16.60
CA GLN A 109 -20.74 9.67 -17.50
C GLN A 109 -20.70 8.17 -17.86
N SER A 110 -19.52 7.63 -18.18
CA SER A 110 -19.33 6.22 -18.54
C SER A 110 -19.79 5.27 -17.42
N ILE A 111 -19.37 5.54 -16.18
CA ILE A 111 -19.71 4.69 -15.04
C ILE A 111 -21.18 4.84 -14.65
N GLU A 112 -21.74 6.05 -14.69
CA GLU A 112 -23.16 6.29 -14.36
C GLU A 112 -24.11 5.58 -15.32
N THR A 113 -23.81 5.67 -16.61
CA THR A 113 -24.60 5.06 -17.69
C THR A 113 -24.27 3.59 -17.90
N ASN A 114 -23.24 3.06 -17.23
CA ASN A 114 -22.74 1.70 -17.38
C ASN A 114 -22.25 1.42 -18.83
N ASP A 115 -21.81 2.47 -19.53
CA ASP A 115 -21.27 2.41 -20.88
C ASP A 115 -19.75 2.58 -20.86
N PHE A 116 -19.06 1.45 -20.91
CA PHE A 116 -17.59 1.37 -20.92
C PHE A 116 -17.01 1.17 -22.33
N SER A 117 -17.80 1.41 -23.39
CA SER A 117 -17.42 1.12 -24.77
C SER A 117 -16.19 1.90 -25.26
N THR A 118 -15.93 3.07 -24.68
CA THR A 118 -14.81 3.96 -25.02
C THR A 118 -13.57 3.76 -24.15
N GLN A 119 -13.67 2.96 -23.07
CA GLN A 119 -12.51 2.67 -22.23
C GLN A 119 -11.59 1.65 -22.91
N GLN A 120 -10.38 2.07 -23.25
CA GLN A 120 -9.34 1.14 -23.65
C GLN A 120 -9.05 0.19 -22.48
N SER A 121 -9.29 -1.10 -22.68
CA SER A 121 -8.82 -2.14 -21.78
C SER A 121 -7.29 -2.15 -21.85
N ILE A 122 -6.64 -1.38 -20.99
CA ILE A 122 -5.23 -1.60 -20.68
C ILE A 122 -5.19 -2.96 -19.97
N PRO A 123 -4.41 -3.94 -20.47
CA PRO A 123 -4.27 -5.21 -19.77
C PRO A 123 -3.87 -4.93 -18.32
N ALA A 124 -4.73 -5.30 -17.39
CA ALA A 124 -4.42 -5.14 -15.98
C ALA A 124 -3.21 -6.03 -15.66
N MET A 125 -2.04 -5.40 -15.50
CA MET A 125 -0.86 -6.11 -15.03
C MET A 125 -1.12 -6.46 -13.56
N PRO A 126 -1.21 -7.76 -13.20
CA PRO A 126 -1.40 -8.13 -11.82
C PRO A 126 -0.21 -7.62 -10.99
N PRO A 127 -0.38 -7.44 -9.66
CA PRO A 127 0.72 -7.06 -8.79
C PRO A 127 1.93 -7.95 -9.02
N LEU A 128 3.08 -7.35 -9.33
CA LEU A 128 4.33 -8.08 -9.56
C LEU A 128 4.87 -8.67 -8.25
N ILE A 129 4.71 -7.93 -7.15
CA ILE A 129 5.12 -8.32 -5.82
C ILE A 129 4.02 -9.20 -5.19
N SER A 130 4.38 -10.41 -4.78
CA SER A 130 3.51 -11.37 -4.08
C SER A 130 3.60 -11.27 -2.56
N THR A 131 4.72 -10.76 -2.03
CA THR A 131 4.95 -10.63 -0.60
C THR A 131 3.93 -9.68 0.04
N LYS A 132 3.49 -10.03 1.25
CA LYS A 132 2.62 -9.24 2.13
C LYS A 132 3.32 -8.97 3.45
N TRP A 133 4.59 -8.55 3.36
CA TRP A 133 5.44 -8.35 4.53
C TRP A 133 5.04 -7.13 5.33
N ARG A 134 5.31 -7.17 6.64
CA ARG A 134 4.95 -6.12 7.60
C ARG A 134 6.20 -5.55 8.28
N GLN A 135 5.99 -4.59 9.18
CA GLN A 135 7.06 -3.90 9.88
C GLN A 135 7.35 -4.44 11.29
N SER A 136 6.52 -5.33 11.84
CA SER A 136 6.58 -5.74 13.25
C SER A 136 6.55 -7.27 13.39
N ASP A 137 6.38 -7.80 14.60
CA ASP A 137 6.28 -9.24 14.88
C ASP A 137 7.53 -10.03 14.43
N PHE A 138 7.39 -10.89 13.42
CA PHE A 138 8.47 -11.72 12.89
C PHE A 138 9.43 -10.94 11.99
N TYR A 139 9.00 -9.81 11.44
CA TYR A 139 9.77 -9.07 10.43
C TYR A 139 10.89 -8.22 11.05
N ASN A 140 10.78 -7.89 12.34
CA ASN A 140 11.68 -6.96 13.01
C ASN A 140 12.56 -7.59 14.10
N THR A 141 12.66 -8.92 14.11
CA THR A 141 13.39 -9.70 15.14
C THR A 141 14.87 -9.28 15.31
N PHE A 142 15.51 -8.73 14.27
CA PHE A 142 16.90 -8.27 14.35
C PHE A 142 17.06 -6.76 14.51
N THR A 143 15.96 -6.00 14.48
CA THR A 143 16.03 -4.56 14.71
C THR A 143 16.30 -4.26 16.19
N PRO A 144 16.88 -3.09 16.54
CA PRO A 144 17.10 -2.72 17.93
C PRO A 144 15.80 -2.81 18.73
N PHE A 145 15.78 -3.61 19.81
CA PHE A 145 14.61 -3.79 20.68
C PHE A 145 13.30 -4.16 19.96
N ASN A 146 13.37 -4.82 18.79
CA ASN A 146 12.21 -5.10 17.96
C ASN A 146 11.40 -3.82 17.63
N CYS A 147 12.08 -2.71 17.36
CA CYS A 147 11.45 -1.54 16.74
C CYS A 147 10.84 -1.93 15.38
N PRO A 148 9.81 -1.24 14.85
CA PRO A 148 9.34 -1.52 13.51
C PRO A 148 10.48 -1.42 12.48
N THR A 149 10.48 -2.24 11.43
CA THR A 149 11.54 -2.23 10.41
C THR A 149 11.61 -0.89 9.65
N GLY A 150 10.50 -0.17 9.58
CA GLY A 150 10.33 1.05 8.81
C GLY A 150 9.72 0.79 7.43
N CYS A 151 8.86 1.71 6.98
CA CYS A 151 8.13 1.55 5.72
C CYS A 151 9.05 1.52 4.50
N VAL A 152 10.12 2.31 4.51
CA VAL A 152 11.11 2.35 3.41
C VAL A 152 11.89 1.05 3.33
N ALA A 153 12.37 0.51 4.46
CA ALA A 153 13.06 -0.78 4.50
C ALA A 153 12.14 -1.92 4.07
N THR A 154 10.88 -1.92 4.52
CA THR A 154 9.89 -2.93 4.11
C THR A 154 9.61 -2.86 2.61
N ALA A 155 9.45 -1.67 2.05
CA ALA A 155 9.26 -1.49 0.61
C ALA A 155 10.48 -2.00 -0.19
N MET A 156 11.69 -1.61 0.24
CA MET A 156 12.94 -2.06 -0.36
C MET A 156 13.09 -3.58 -0.32
N ALA A 157 12.86 -4.20 0.84
CA ALA A 157 12.97 -5.64 1.02
C ALA A 157 11.99 -6.41 0.11
N GLN A 158 10.75 -5.95 -0.03
CA GLN A 158 9.78 -6.59 -0.93
C GLN A 158 10.17 -6.46 -2.40
N ILE A 159 10.75 -5.34 -2.83
CA ILE A 159 11.29 -5.15 -4.18
C ILE A 159 12.49 -6.09 -4.40
N MET A 160 13.42 -6.17 -3.45
CA MET A 160 14.57 -7.07 -3.53
C MET A 160 14.13 -8.54 -3.62
N LYS A 161 13.11 -8.92 -2.84
CA LYS A 161 12.53 -10.26 -2.86
C LYS A 161 11.87 -10.59 -4.19
N TYR A 162 11.19 -9.64 -4.82
CA TYR A 162 10.64 -9.83 -6.17
C TYR A 162 11.72 -10.21 -7.19
N HIS A 163 12.89 -9.58 -7.09
CA HIS A 163 14.03 -9.90 -7.96
C HIS A 163 14.90 -11.07 -7.47
N ASN A 164 14.73 -11.51 -6.21
CA ASN A 164 15.65 -12.40 -5.51
C ASN A 164 17.13 -11.98 -5.71
N TYR A 165 17.40 -10.69 -5.54
CA TYR A 165 18.72 -10.11 -5.79
C TYR A 165 19.09 -9.08 -4.70
N PRO A 166 20.38 -9.01 -4.29
CA PRO A 166 21.51 -9.85 -4.74
C PRO A 166 21.54 -11.22 -4.04
N GLU A 167 22.30 -12.17 -4.59
CA GLU A 167 22.54 -13.44 -3.86
C GLU A 167 23.37 -13.18 -2.59
N THR A 168 24.36 -12.28 -2.68
CA THR A 168 25.21 -11.84 -1.58
C THR A 168 25.29 -10.32 -1.63
N GLY A 169 25.10 -9.63 -0.50
CA GLY A 169 25.30 -8.18 -0.45
C GLY A 169 26.78 -7.79 -0.52
N LEU A 170 27.04 -6.49 -0.49
CA LEU A 170 28.40 -5.95 -0.61
C LEU A 170 28.71 -5.03 0.57
N GLY A 171 29.90 -5.21 1.14
CA GLY A 171 30.42 -4.32 2.17
C GLY A 171 29.69 -4.43 3.51
N GLN A 172 29.90 -3.42 4.33
CA GLN A 172 29.31 -3.29 5.65
C GLN A 172 28.98 -1.82 5.88
N HIS A 173 27.97 -1.55 6.71
CA HIS A 173 27.62 -0.19 7.09
C HIS A 173 27.35 -0.10 8.59
N SER A 174 27.66 1.05 9.16
CA SER A 174 27.45 1.33 10.57
C SER A 174 27.22 2.81 10.80
N TYR A 175 26.36 3.14 11.74
CA TYR A 175 26.10 4.51 12.17
C TYR A 175 25.79 4.54 13.67
N PHE A 176 25.84 5.74 14.25
CA PHE A 176 25.46 5.97 15.64
C PHE A 176 24.00 6.41 15.70
N HIS A 177 23.24 5.76 16.58
CA HIS A 177 21.86 6.09 16.89
C HIS A 177 21.79 6.68 18.30
N ASP A 178 21.13 7.82 18.47
CA ASP A 178 21.11 8.55 19.75
C ASP A 178 20.62 7.68 20.93
N THR A 179 19.58 6.86 20.70
CA THR A 179 19.02 5.95 21.71
C THR A 179 19.73 4.59 21.81
N TYR A 180 20.12 3.98 20.69
CA TYR A 180 20.53 2.58 20.63
C TYR A 180 22.05 2.39 20.45
N GLY A 181 22.80 3.49 20.38
CA GLY A 181 24.25 3.46 20.21
C GLY A 181 24.67 3.05 18.81
N HIS A 182 25.81 2.37 18.70
CA HIS A 182 26.32 1.90 17.41
C HIS A 182 25.48 0.73 16.89
N ILE A 183 24.93 0.91 15.69
CA ILE A 183 24.21 -0.13 14.96
C ILE A 183 24.86 -0.35 13.60
N SER A 184 24.92 -1.61 13.19
CA SER A 184 25.69 -2.04 12.03
C SER A 184 25.14 -3.30 11.40
N ALA A 185 25.46 -3.50 10.13
CA ALA A 185 25.24 -4.73 9.40
C ALA A 185 26.43 -5.02 8.47
N ASP A 186 26.80 -6.29 8.39
CA ASP A 186 27.69 -6.83 7.36
C ASP A 186 26.82 -7.45 6.26
N PHE A 187 26.86 -6.85 5.07
CA PHE A 187 26.03 -7.25 3.95
C PHE A 187 26.62 -8.42 3.17
N THR A 188 27.86 -8.86 3.46
CA THR A 188 28.55 -9.96 2.75
C THR A 188 27.96 -11.35 3.01
N SER A 189 26.86 -11.42 3.78
CA SER A 189 26.08 -12.64 3.95
C SER A 189 25.22 -12.97 2.71
N GLN A 190 25.08 -14.26 2.42
CA GLN A 190 24.12 -14.73 1.42
C GLN A 190 22.67 -14.54 1.89
N TYR A 191 21.82 -14.04 0.99
CA TYR A 191 20.38 -13.95 1.18
C TYR A 191 19.70 -15.23 0.73
N GLN A 192 19.08 -15.94 1.67
CA GLN A 192 18.41 -17.22 1.44
C GLN A 192 17.01 -17.00 0.84
N TRP A 193 16.96 -16.51 -0.40
CA TRP A 193 15.71 -16.10 -1.06
C TRP A 193 14.64 -17.20 -1.06
N THR A 194 15.02 -18.46 -1.21
CA THR A 194 14.09 -19.61 -1.18
C THR A 194 13.45 -19.85 0.19
N GLN A 195 14.06 -19.34 1.27
CA GLN A 195 13.56 -19.41 2.65
C GLN A 195 12.77 -18.15 3.04
N MET A 196 12.44 -17.28 2.09
CA MET A 196 11.67 -16.06 2.35
C MET A 196 10.25 -16.22 1.77
N PRO A 197 9.27 -16.71 2.56
CA PRO A 197 7.90 -16.88 2.09
C PRO A 197 7.21 -15.52 1.87
N ASP A 198 6.12 -15.51 1.10
CA ASP A 198 5.34 -14.29 0.85
C ASP A 198 4.72 -13.69 2.11
N ILE A 199 4.53 -14.49 3.15
CA ILE A 199 3.99 -14.07 4.45
C ILE A 199 4.64 -14.89 5.56
N LEU A 200 5.02 -14.24 6.65
CA LEU A 200 5.36 -14.91 7.90
C LEU A 200 4.12 -15.04 8.79
N LEU A 201 3.94 -16.24 9.34
CA LEU A 201 2.86 -16.61 10.24
C LEU A 201 3.45 -17.17 11.54
N SER A 202 2.63 -17.37 12.56
CA SER A 202 3.06 -18.02 13.80
C SER A 202 3.53 -19.47 13.60
N SER A 203 3.21 -20.08 12.46
CA SER A 203 3.67 -21.41 12.05
C SER A 203 4.92 -21.39 11.17
N SER A 204 5.44 -20.21 10.82
CA SER A 204 6.67 -20.10 10.02
C SER A 204 7.86 -20.65 10.78
N LEU A 205 8.78 -21.27 10.05
CA LEU A 205 9.96 -21.88 10.64
C LEU A 205 10.94 -20.79 11.12
N PRO A 206 11.75 -21.06 12.17
CA PRO A 206 12.75 -20.10 12.65
C PRO A 206 13.70 -19.60 11.57
N GLU A 207 14.04 -20.45 10.60
CA GLU A 207 14.93 -20.11 9.50
C GLU A 207 14.26 -19.15 8.50
N GLU A 208 12.96 -19.30 8.27
CA GLU A 208 12.18 -18.39 7.40
C GLU A 208 12.06 -17.00 8.03
N ILE A 209 11.76 -16.96 9.33
CA ILE A 209 11.68 -15.72 10.10
C ILE A 209 13.04 -15.01 10.06
N SER A 210 14.12 -15.74 10.36
CA SER A 210 15.48 -15.21 10.33
C SER A 210 15.87 -14.68 8.94
N ALA A 211 15.55 -15.40 7.86
CA ALA A 211 15.87 -14.97 6.50
C ALA A 211 15.23 -13.61 6.15
N VAL A 212 13.92 -13.46 6.41
CA VAL A 212 13.20 -12.21 6.11
C VAL A 212 13.60 -11.10 7.06
N ALA A 213 13.69 -11.36 8.38
CA ALA A 213 14.06 -10.36 9.37
C ALA A 213 15.48 -9.82 9.12
N LYS A 214 16.41 -10.67 8.66
CA LYS A 214 17.78 -10.26 8.32
C LYS A 214 17.79 -9.31 7.14
N LEU A 215 17.04 -9.64 6.08
CA LEU A 215 16.89 -8.75 4.93
C LEU A 215 16.29 -7.39 5.35
N MET A 216 15.22 -7.40 6.14
CA MET A 216 14.58 -6.19 6.65
C MET A 216 15.55 -5.32 7.47
N TYR A 217 16.32 -5.95 8.37
CA TYR A 217 17.33 -5.25 9.16
C TYR A 217 18.44 -4.67 8.27
N HIS A 218 18.96 -5.44 7.32
CA HIS A 218 19.96 -4.96 6.37
C HIS A 218 19.48 -3.76 5.55
N CYS A 219 18.25 -3.82 5.03
CA CYS A 219 17.63 -2.67 4.35
C CYS A 219 17.48 -1.46 5.28
N GLY A 220 17.15 -1.66 6.55
CA GLY A 220 17.10 -0.58 7.53
C GLY A 220 18.47 0.06 7.76
N ILE A 221 19.50 -0.75 7.99
CA ILE A 221 20.85 -0.25 8.21
C ILE A 221 21.37 0.50 6.97
N SER A 222 21.14 0.00 5.75
CA SER A 222 21.58 0.66 4.51
C SER A 222 20.92 2.02 4.25
N LEU A 223 19.93 2.41 5.07
CA LEU A 223 19.16 3.65 4.96
C LEU A 223 19.41 4.62 6.13
N ASP A 224 20.36 4.31 7.03
CA ASP A 224 20.52 4.98 8.32
C ASP A 224 19.18 5.10 9.08
N MET A 225 18.45 3.98 9.18
CA MET A 225 17.12 3.96 9.79
C MET A 225 17.17 4.54 11.21
N ASN A 226 16.38 5.60 11.44
CA ASN A 226 16.12 6.09 12.78
C ASN A 226 15.06 5.20 13.41
N TYR A 227 15.49 4.20 14.17
CA TYR A 227 14.62 3.23 14.83
C TYR A 227 13.89 3.89 16.00
N GLY A 228 12.62 3.55 16.17
CA GLY A 228 11.85 3.97 17.33
C GLY A 228 10.81 2.90 17.70
N PRO A 229 10.35 2.85 18.96
CA PRO A 229 9.45 1.80 19.43
C PRO A 229 8.11 1.79 18.68
N ASP A 230 7.62 2.96 18.29
CA ASP A 230 6.33 3.10 17.59
C ASP A 230 6.48 3.29 16.07
N VAL A 231 7.57 3.92 15.65
CA VAL A 231 7.83 4.24 14.24
C VAL A 231 9.33 4.30 13.98
N SER A 232 9.73 3.78 12.81
CA SER A 232 11.10 3.89 12.31
C SER A 232 11.10 4.66 10.99
N ILE A 233 12.00 5.63 10.88
CA ILE A 233 11.99 6.65 9.82
C ILE A 233 13.32 6.61 9.06
N ALA A 234 13.23 6.63 7.73
CA ALA A 234 14.37 6.84 6.84
C ALA A 234 13.97 7.76 5.68
N THR A 235 14.96 8.42 5.07
CA THR A 235 14.75 9.27 3.90
C THR A 235 15.24 8.53 2.65
N THR A 236 14.52 8.67 1.54
CA THR A 236 14.87 8.03 0.26
C THR A 236 16.20 8.52 -0.33
N SER A 237 16.73 9.65 0.13
CA SER A 237 18.04 10.17 -0.27
C SER A 237 19.23 9.49 0.43
N LYS A 238 18.98 8.59 1.40
CA LYS A 238 20.01 7.97 2.24
C LYS A 238 20.38 6.54 1.85
N THR A 239 19.96 6.04 0.70
CA THR A 239 20.46 4.74 0.20
C THR A 239 21.98 4.80 0.03
N VAL A 240 22.70 4.08 0.89
CA VAL A 240 24.14 3.85 0.74
C VAL A 240 24.34 2.90 -0.44
N GLN A 241 25.25 3.25 -1.37
CA GLN A 241 25.60 2.42 -2.53
C GLN A 241 26.48 1.24 -2.16
#